data_AF-G8BJD8-F1
#
_entry.id   AF-G8BJD8-F1
#
_cell.length_a   1.000
_cell.length_b   1.000
_cell.length_c   1.000
_cell.angle_alpha   90.00
_cell.angle_beta   90.00
_cell.angle_gamma   90.00
#
_symmetry.space_group_name_H-M   'P 1'
#
loop_
_entity.id
_entity.type
_entity.pdbx_description
1 polymer ?
#
loop_
_entity_poly.entity_id
_entity_poly.type
_entity_poly.pdbx_seq_one_letter_code
_entity_poly.pdbx_strand_id
1 'polypeptide(L)'
;MVAVKTFELRTKSKEQLEEQLIELKKELANLKVQKLQRPSLPRIHIVRKNIARVLTVINLNQRENVKAFYKGKKYQPKDLRAKKTRAIRRQLTKFEKSQETEKAKKQRITFPQRKYAIKA
;
A
#
# COMPACT_ATOMS: atom_id res chain seq x y z
N MET A 1 18.28 -5.77 24.38
CA MET A 1 16.96 -5.42 23.79
C MET A 1 16.75 -6.29 22.56
N VAL A 2 15.60 -6.94 22.46
CA VAL A 2 15.27 -7.84 21.35
C VAL A 2 14.67 -7.04 20.19
N ALA A 3 14.77 -7.57 18.97
CA ALA A 3 14.05 -7.02 17.83
C ALA A 3 12.53 -7.10 18.08
N VAL A 4 11.84 -5.96 17.99
CA VAL A 4 10.38 -5.91 18.16
C VAL A 4 9.72 -6.67 17.00
N LYS A 5 8.83 -7.61 17.32
CA LYS A 5 8.10 -8.38 16.32
C LYS A 5 6.89 -7.59 15.86
N THR A 6 6.63 -7.61 14.55
CA THR A 6 5.59 -6.77 13.93
C THR A 6 4.17 -7.19 14.27
N PHE A 7 3.91 -8.48 14.53
CA PHE A 7 2.58 -8.95 14.90
C PHE A 7 2.15 -8.42 16.28
N GLU A 8 3.09 -8.31 17.23
CA GLU A 8 2.85 -7.76 18.58
C GLU A 8 2.48 -6.27 18.53
N LEU A 9 2.92 -5.55 17.50
CA LEU A 9 2.57 -4.13 17.32
C LEU A 9 1.17 -3.93 16.73
N ARG A 10 0.65 -4.93 15.99
CA ARG A 10 -0.68 -4.82 15.36
C ARG A 10 -1.83 -4.98 16.35
N THR A 11 -1.58 -5.64 17.47
CA THR A 11 -2.58 -5.84 18.54
C THR A 11 -2.67 -4.65 19.50
N LYS A 12 -1.73 -3.71 19.43
CA LYS A 12 -1.66 -2.54 20.32
C LYS A 12 -2.53 -1.39 19.83
N SER A 13 -2.97 -0.55 20.77
CA SER A 13 -3.67 0.69 20.43
C SER A 13 -2.72 1.74 19.83
N LYS A 14 -3.28 2.76 19.19
CA LYS A 14 -2.50 3.87 18.62
C LYS A 14 -1.67 4.58 19.70
N GLU A 15 -2.27 4.85 20.85
CA GLU A 15 -1.64 5.52 21.99
C GLU A 15 -0.44 4.72 22.51
N GLN A 16 -0.62 3.41 22.69
CA GLN A 16 0.48 2.51 23.10
C GLN A 16 1.65 2.49 22.10
N LEU A 17 1.37 2.60 20.81
CA LEU A 17 2.42 2.66 19.78
C LEU A 17 3.16 4.00 19.79
N GLU A 18 2.47 5.11 20.09
CA GLU A 18 3.06 6.44 20.21
C GLU A 18 3.93 6.56 21.46
N GLU A 19 3.48 6.02 22.59
CA GLU A 19 4.26 5.92 23.83
C GLU A 19 5.54 5.09 23.60
N GLN A 20 5.40 3.88 23.05
CA GLN A 20 6.53 3.02 22.73
C GLN A 20 7.52 3.69 21.76
N LEU A 21 7.04 4.50 20.82
CA LEU A 21 7.88 5.28 19.91
C LEU A 21 8.69 6.35 20.64
N ILE A 22 8.09 7.05 21.61
CA ILE A 22 8.76 8.07 22.41
C ILE A 22 9.86 7.42 23.27
N GLU A 23 9.57 6.29 23.92
CA GLU A 23 10.56 5.55 24.71
C GLU A 23 11.76 5.10 23.87
N LEU A 24 11.52 4.51 22.69
CA LEU A 24 12.58 4.09 21.78
C LEU A 24 13.43 5.27 21.28
N LYS A 25 12.82 6.45 21.07
CA LYS A 25 13.56 7.67 20.70
C LYS A 25 14.43 8.19 21.84
N LYS A 26 13.93 8.17 23.08
CA LYS A 26 14.71 8.51 24.29
C LYS A 26 15.89 7.56 24.47
N GLU A 27 15.66 6.25 24.33
CA GLU A 27 16.74 5.25 24.38
C GLU A 27 17.79 5.50 23.28
N LEU A 28 17.37 5.78 22.06
CA LEU A 28 18.27 6.10 20.96
C LEU A 28 19.12 7.34 21.24
N ALA A 29 18.54 8.38 21.83
CA ALA A 29 19.26 9.60 22.23
C ALA A 29 20.34 9.26 23.29
N ASN A 30 19.98 8.50 24.31
CA ASN A 30 20.92 8.05 25.35
C ASN A 30 22.06 7.22 24.76
N LEU A 31 21.77 6.29 23.84
CA LEU A 31 22.79 5.47 23.17
C LEU A 31 23.73 6.31 22.29
N LYS A 32 23.24 7.40 21.69
CA LYS A 32 24.10 8.34 20.94
C LYS A 32 25.07 9.08 21.83
N VAL A 33 24.64 9.51 23.02
CA VAL A 33 25.52 10.14 24.02
C VAL A 33 26.58 9.15 24.49
N GLN A 34 26.18 7.90 24.82
CA GLN A 34 27.11 6.84 25.21
C GLN A 34 28.14 6.52 24.12
N LYS A 35 27.77 6.64 22.84
CA LYS A 35 28.68 6.42 21.71
C LYS A 35 29.86 7.38 21.70
N LEU A 36 29.71 8.58 22.27
CA LEU A 36 30.81 9.54 22.38
C LEU A 36 31.92 9.02 23.30
N GLN A 37 31.56 8.24 24.33
CA GLN A 37 32.50 7.64 25.28
C GLN A 37 32.98 6.25 24.85
N ARG A 38 32.17 5.50 24.10
CA ARG A 38 32.50 4.13 23.64
C ARG A 38 32.29 3.97 22.13
N PRO A 39 33.33 3.62 21.35
CA PRO A 39 33.28 3.62 19.88
C PRO A 39 32.33 2.57 19.28
N SER A 40 32.12 1.43 19.95
CA SER A 40 31.26 0.34 19.46
C SER A 40 30.01 0.16 20.31
N LEU A 41 28.84 0.41 19.70
CA LEU A 41 27.52 0.16 20.30
C LEU A 41 26.56 -0.46 19.25
N PRO A 42 26.62 -1.79 19.04
CA PRO A 42 25.77 -2.50 18.08
C PRO A 42 24.26 -2.35 18.33
N ARG A 43 23.88 -2.05 19.59
CA ARG A 43 22.48 -1.84 20.01
C ARG A 43 21.79 -0.70 19.27
N ILE A 44 22.52 0.33 18.82
CA ILE A 44 21.95 1.47 18.08
C ILE A 44 21.23 0.99 16.81
N HIS A 45 21.79 0.01 16.11
CA HIS A 45 21.18 -0.54 14.90
C HIS A 45 19.82 -1.18 15.18
N ILE A 46 19.74 -1.95 16.28
CA ILE A 46 18.52 -2.63 16.70
C ILE A 46 17.43 -1.61 17.03
N VAL A 47 17.75 -0.58 17.83
CA VAL A 47 16.79 0.47 18.22
C VAL A 47 16.31 1.25 17.00
N ARG A 48 17.19 1.61 16.06
CA ARG A 48 16.79 2.27 14.80
C ARG A 48 15.82 1.43 13.98
N LYS A 49 16.08 0.13 13.84
CA LYS A 49 15.16 -0.79 13.16
C LYS A 49 13.83 -0.93 13.91
N ASN A 50 13.84 -0.98 15.23
CA ASN A 50 12.62 -1.03 16.05
C ASN A 50 11.77 0.23 15.86
N ILE A 51 12.36 1.43 15.88
CA ILE A 51 11.66 2.69 15.59
C ILE A 51 11.00 2.65 14.21
N ALA A 52 11.73 2.21 13.19
CA ALA A 52 11.21 2.11 11.82
C ALA A 52 10.03 1.12 11.72
N ARG A 53 10.08 -0.01 12.43
CA ARG A 53 8.97 -0.98 12.50
C ARG A 53 7.72 -0.36 13.13
N VAL A 54 7.85 0.33 14.25
CA VAL A 54 6.72 1.00 14.94
C VAL A 54 6.07 2.05 14.04
N LEU A 55 6.88 2.93 13.43
CA LEU A 55 6.40 3.94 12.48
C LEU A 55 5.68 3.31 11.27
N THR A 56 6.18 2.18 10.78
CA THR A 56 5.55 1.46 9.66
C THR A 56 4.15 0.98 10.04
N VAL A 57 3.97 0.41 11.22
CA VAL A 57 2.65 -0.07 11.68
C VAL A 57 1.69 1.08 11.90
N ILE A 58 2.13 2.19 12.52
CA ILE A 58 1.31 3.40 12.70
C ILE A 58 0.81 3.92 11.33
N ASN A 59 1.72 4.06 10.37
CA ASN A 59 1.38 4.55 9.03
C ASN A 59 0.46 3.60 8.26
N LEU A 60 0.65 2.28 8.40
CA LEU A 60 -0.25 1.28 7.80
C LEU A 60 -1.67 1.41 8.36
N ASN A 61 -1.82 1.44 9.68
CA ASN A 61 -3.13 1.57 10.33
C ASN A 61 -3.83 2.88 9.94
N GLN A 62 -3.09 4.00 9.92
CA GLN A 62 -3.62 5.29 9.48
C GLN A 62 -4.08 5.23 8.01
N ARG A 63 -3.28 4.64 7.13
CA ARG A 63 -3.62 4.49 5.71
C ARG A 63 -4.84 3.60 5.50
N GLU A 64 -4.97 2.51 6.25
CA GLU A 64 -6.12 1.62 6.22
C GLU A 64 -7.41 2.34 6.64
N ASN A 65 -7.37 3.13 7.72
CA ASN A 65 -8.51 3.93 8.17
C ASN A 65 -8.95 4.96 7.12
N VAL A 66 -7.99 5.67 6.50
CA VAL A 66 -8.27 6.62 5.41
C VAL A 66 -8.84 5.86 4.20
N LYS A 67 -8.31 4.68 3.86
CA LYS A 67 -8.81 3.86 2.76
C LYS A 67 -10.24 3.35 3.03
N ALA A 68 -10.55 2.96 4.26
CA ALA A 68 -11.89 2.56 4.68
C ALA A 68 -12.87 3.73 4.53
N PHE A 69 -12.49 4.94 4.96
CA PHE A 69 -13.32 6.14 4.84
C PHE A 69 -13.61 6.54 3.38
N TYR A 70 -12.66 6.35 2.46
CA TYR A 70 -12.82 6.66 1.03
C TYR A 70 -13.33 5.49 0.18
N LYS A 71 -13.62 4.33 0.79
CA LYS A 71 -14.13 3.16 0.06
C LYS A 71 -15.45 3.51 -0.63
N GLY A 72 -15.54 3.22 -1.92
CA GLY A 72 -16.73 3.51 -2.75
C GLY A 72 -16.93 4.97 -3.17
N LYS A 73 -16.20 5.93 -2.58
CA LYS A 73 -16.27 7.33 -3.00
C LYS A 73 -15.62 7.53 -4.37
N LYS A 74 -16.30 8.28 -5.25
CA LYS A 74 -15.81 8.61 -6.61
C LYS A 74 -14.46 9.32 -6.59
N TYR A 75 -14.30 10.30 -5.70
CA TYR A 75 -13.08 11.08 -5.57
C TYR A 75 -12.27 10.63 -4.36
N GLN A 76 -11.12 10.03 -4.63
CA GLN A 76 -10.15 9.62 -3.62
C GLN A 76 -8.88 10.47 -3.74
N PRO A 77 -8.17 10.72 -2.61
CA PRO A 77 -6.87 11.36 -2.60
C PRO A 77 -5.88 10.68 -3.56
N LYS A 78 -4.97 11.45 -4.16
CA LYS A 78 -4.00 10.95 -5.16
C LYS A 78 -3.14 9.80 -4.61
N ASP A 79 -2.81 9.82 -3.32
CA ASP A 79 -1.96 8.81 -2.66
C ASP A 79 -2.64 7.45 -2.48
N LEU A 80 -3.98 7.41 -2.50
CA LEU A 80 -4.75 6.18 -2.43
C LEU A 80 -5.08 5.59 -3.81
N ARG A 81 -4.87 6.36 -4.88
CA ARG A 81 -5.12 5.88 -6.25
C ARG A 81 -4.07 4.84 -6.65
N ALA A 82 -4.49 3.87 -7.45
CA ALA A 82 -3.56 2.90 -8.02
C ALA A 82 -2.47 3.60 -8.85
N LYS A 83 -1.20 3.32 -8.53
CA LYS A 83 -0.05 3.87 -9.25
C LYS A 83 0.15 3.11 -10.57
N LYS A 84 -0.41 3.67 -11.64
CA LYS A 84 -0.27 3.20 -13.04
C LYS A 84 0.41 4.28 -13.88
N THR A 85 0.83 3.94 -15.11
CA THR A 85 1.36 4.95 -16.04
C THR A 85 0.28 5.96 -16.44
N ARG A 86 0.70 7.16 -16.84
CA ARG A 86 -0.22 8.21 -17.31
C ARG A 86 -1.04 7.73 -18.51
N ALA A 87 -0.42 7.03 -19.45
CA ALA A 87 -1.08 6.44 -20.62
C ALA A 87 -2.20 5.48 -20.20
N ILE A 88 -1.91 4.54 -19.30
CA ILE A 88 -2.91 3.57 -18.81
C ILE A 88 -4.06 4.25 -18.04
N ARG A 89 -3.82 5.39 -17.39
CA ARG A 89 -4.90 6.15 -16.72
C ARG A 89 -5.79 6.94 -17.68
N ARG A 90 -5.31 7.25 -18.89
CA ARG A 90 -6.03 8.04 -19.90
C ARG A 90 -6.74 7.19 -20.95
N GLN A 91 -6.39 5.91 -21.06
CA GLN A 91 -7.07 4.99 -21.98
C GLN A 91 -8.54 4.79 -21.57
N LEU A 92 -9.36 4.40 -22.55
CA LEU A 92 -10.76 4.02 -22.34
C LEU A 92 -10.90 2.86 -21.35
N THR A 93 -12.01 2.84 -20.62
CA THR A 93 -12.41 1.69 -19.82
C THR A 93 -12.74 0.49 -20.72
N LYS A 94 -12.71 -0.72 -20.16
CA LYS A 94 -13.07 -1.93 -20.91
C LYS A 94 -14.49 -1.85 -21.48
N PHE A 95 -15.41 -1.27 -20.70
CA PHE A 95 -16.80 -1.05 -21.10
C PHE A 95 -16.90 -0.13 -22.32
N GLU A 96 -16.27 1.06 -22.25
CA GLU A 96 -16.23 2.00 -23.37
C GLU A 96 -15.56 1.39 -24.60
N LYS A 97 -14.47 0.64 -24.42
CA LYS A 97 -13.78 -0.05 -25.52
C LYS A 97 -14.63 -1.14 -26.17
N SER A 98 -15.52 -1.78 -25.41
CA SER A 98 -16.44 -2.81 -25.90
C SER A 98 -17.77 -2.26 -26.43
N GLN A 99 -17.99 -0.94 -26.37
CA GLN A 99 -19.21 -0.35 -26.90
C GLN A 99 -19.28 -0.58 -28.40
N GLU A 100 -20.39 -1.17 -28.82
CA GLU A 100 -20.72 -1.39 -30.23
C GLU A 100 -22.04 -0.68 -30.52
N THR A 101 -22.18 -0.14 -31.71
CA THR A 101 -23.45 0.45 -32.15
C THR A 101 -24.52 -0.64 -32.26
N GLU A 102 -25.78 -0.28 -32.05
CA GLU A 102 -26.88 -1.25 -32.16
C GLU A 102 -26.92 -1.95 -33.53
N LYS A 103 -26.56 -1.21 -34.59
CA LYS A 103 -26.43 -1.74 -35.95
C LYS A 103 -25.37 -2.82 -36.03
N ALA A 104 -24.16 -2.57 -35.51
CA ALA A 104 -23.07 -3.54 -35.48
C ALA A 104 -23.43 -4.77 -34.63
N LYS A 105 -24.07 -4.54 -33.47
CA LYS A 105 -24.55 -5.61 -32.59
C LYS A 105 -25.55 -6.53 -33.31
N LYS A 106 -26.57 -5.96 -33.97
CA LYS A 106 -27.54 -6.72 -34.76
C LYS A 106 -26.85 -7.53 -35.86
N GLN A 107 -25.97 -6.90 -36.63
CA GLN A 107 -25.21 -7.58 -37.68
C GLN A 107 -24.38 -8.76 -37.16
N ARG A 108 -23.69 -8.58 -36.04
CA ARG A 108 -22.87 -9.64 -35.41
C ARG A 108 -23.72 -10.80 -34.87
N ILE A 109 -24.91 -10.53 -34.35
CA ILE A 109 -25.86 -11.56 -33.92
C ILE A 109 -26.37 -12.36 -35.12
N THR A 110 -26.75 -11.66 -36.20
CA THR A 110 -27.27 -12.31 -37.40
C THR A 110 -26.19 -13.10 -38.16
N PHE A 111 -24.98 -12.55 -38.26
CA PHE A 111 -23.87 -13.12 -39.03
C PHE A 111 -22.62 -13.32 -38.16
N PRO A 112 -22.63 -14.28 -37.22
CA PRO A 112 -21.45 -14.59 -36.45
C PRO A 112 -20.38 -15.25 -37.33
N GLN A 113 -19.11 -15.00 -37.05
CA GLN A 113 -18.02 -15.68 -37.73
C GLN A 113 -18.06 -17.18 -37.39
N ARG A 114 -18.44 -18.00 -38.37
CA ARG A 114 -18.51 -19.45 -38.22
C ARG A 114 -17.16 -20.05 -38.57
N LYS A 115 -16.73 -21.04 -37.78
CA LYS A 115 -15.57 -21.87 -38.14
C LYS A 115 -16.03 -22.93 -39.12
N TYR A 116 -15.44 -22.96 -40.31
CA TYR A 116 -15.66 -23.99 -41.31
C TYR A 116 -14.34 -24.32 -42.02
N ALA A 117 -14.29 -25.48 -42.65
CA ALA A 117 -13.17 -25.91 -43.48
C ALA A 117 -13.72 -26.38 -44.83
N ILE A 118 -12.94 -26.19 -45.90
CA ILE A 118 -13.29 -26.67 -47.24
C ILE A 118 -12.55 -27.98 -47.45
N LYS A 119 -13.28 -29.00 -47.90
CA LYS A 119 -12.70 -30.30 -48.24
C LYS A 119 -11.97 -30.17 -49.58
N ALA A 120 -10.78 -30.75 -49.67
CA ALA A 120 -10.05 -30.89 -50.93
C ALA A 120 -10.77 -31.88 -51.86
#